data_AF-A0A397W3D3-F1
#
_entry.id   AF-A0A397W3D3-F1
#
_cell.length_a   1.000
_cell.length_b   1.000
_cell.length_c   1.000
_cell.angle_alpha   90.00
_cell.angle_beta   90.00
_cell.angle_gamma   90.00
#
_symmetry.space_group_name_H-M   'P 1'
#
loop_
_entity.id
_entity.type
_entity.pdbx_description
1 polymer ?
#
loop_
_entity_poly.entity_id
_entity_poly.type
_entity_poly.pdbx_seq_one_letter_code
_entity_poly.pdbx_strand_id
1 'polypeptide(L)'
;ICTKQFRLTTDDYIKLSKQCMDKDPMKRPTAKKVYDQLQEWKIILNGEHNELNEEQIKIKNKFLEADEIIPTLSTTLQKQQDTMHICQSINELDISETSKLTDAMDSEIINFKLP
;
A
#
# COMPACT_ATOMS: atom_id res chain seq x y z
N ILE A 1 2.97 12.70 -12.04
CA ILE A 1 2.68 11.28 -12.34
C ILE A 1 1.60 10.86 -11.35
N CYS A 2 0.35 10.92 -11.79
CA CYS A 2 -0.82 10.81 -10.93
C CYS A 2 -0.86 9.46 -10.20
N THR A 3 -1.07 9.56 -8.89
CA THR A 3 -1.41 8.49 -7.97
C THR A 3 -2.73 7.85 -8.38
N LYS A 4 -2.69 6.87 -9.29
CA LYS A 4 -3.68 5.80 -9.24
C LYS A 4 -3.39 5.03 -7.95
N GLN A 5 -4.12 5.37 -6.90
CA GLN A 5 -4.19 4.58 -5.67
C GLN A 5 -4.70 3.20 -6.09
N PHE A 6 -3.76 2.30 -6.38
CA PHE A 6 -4.03 0.90 -6.68
C PHE A 6 -4.43 0.26 -5.36
N ARG A 7 -5.67 0.51 -4.93
CA ARG A 7 -6.24 -0.13 -3.73
C ARG A 7 -6.69 -1.52 -4.14
N LEU A 8 -5.71 -2.40 -4.35
CA LEU A 8 -5.95 -3.81 -4.61
C LEU A 8 -6.42 -4.48 -3.32
N THR A 9 -7.70 -4.81 -3.27
CA THR A 9 -8.35 -5.56 -2.18
C THR A 9 -8.58 -7.02 -2.55
N THR A 10 -7.72 -7.60 -3.38
CA THR A 10 -7.70 -9.06 -3.54
C THR A 10 -6.84 -9.67 -2.44
N ASP A 11 -7.36 -10.68 -1.73
CA ASP A 11 -6.63 -11.40 -0.69
C ASP A 11 -5.28 -11.93 -1.19
N ASP A 12 -5.25 -12.31 -2.46
CA ASP A 12 -4.07 -12.80 -3.17
C ASP A 12 -2.96 -11.73 -3.27
N TYR A 13 -3.31 -10.48 -3.59
CA TYR A 13 -2.35 -9.37 -3.60
C TYR A 13 -1.90 -8.98 -2.19
N ILE A 14 -2.83 -8.93 -1.23
CA ILE A 14 -2.49 -8.62 0.18
C ILE A 14 -1.49 -9.63 0.73
N LYS A 15 -1.70 -10.92 0.44
CA LYS A 15 -0.78 -11.99 0.84
C LYS A 15 0.61 -11.80 0.22
N LEU A 16 0.68 -11.51 -1.07
CA LEU A 16 1.95 -11.25 -1.76
C LEU A 16 2.67 -10.03 -1.17
N SER A 17 1.94 -8.94 -0.93
CA SER A 17 2.47 -7.71 -0.34
C SER A 17 3.04 -7.97 1.06
N LYS A 18 2.30 -8.68 1.93
CA LYS A 18 2.77 -9.07 3.27
C LYS A 18 4.07 -9.88 3.22
N GLN A 19 4.18 -10.82 2.28
CA GLN A 19 5.41 -11.61 2.10
C GLN A 19 6.59 -10.74 1.65
N CYS A 20 6.36 -9.79 0.73
CA CYS A 20 7.40 -8.86 0.29
C CYS A 20 7.86 -7.93 1.42
N MET A 21 6.98 -7.61 2.36
CA MET A 21 7.25 -6.75 3.52
C MET A 21 7.64 -7.52 4.78
N ASP A 22 8.01 -8.80 4.68
CA ASP A 22 8.46 -9.57 5.85
C ASP A 22 9.68 -8.89 6.51
N LYS A 23 9.68 -8.84 7.84
CA LYS A 23 10.78 -8.25 8.62
C LYS A 23 12.08 -9.02 8.38
N ASP A 24 11.98 -10.34 8.23
CA ASP A 24 13.10 -11.22 7.91
C ASP A 24 13.36 -11.20 6.40
N PRO A 25 14.52 -10.69 5.93
CA PRO A 25 14.85 -10.65 4.51
C PRO A 25 14.85 -12.03 3.85
N MET A 26 15.15 -13.10 4.60
CA MET A 26 15.20 -14.46 4.06
C MET A 26 13.82 -15.05 3.77
N LYS A 27 12.76 -14.49 4.37
CA LYS A 27 11.37 -14.88 4.11
C LYS A 27 10.74 -14.13 2.95
N ARG A 28 11.39 -13.06 2.47
CA ARG A 28 10.91 -12.30 1.32
C ARG A 28 11.06 -13.14 0.05
N PRO A 29 10.08 -13.11 -0.86
CA PRO A 29 10.24 -13.74 -2.16
C PRO A 29 11.33 -13.02 -2.97
N THR A 30 12.06 -13.77 -3.78
CA THR A 30 12.99 -13.19 -4.77
C THR A 30 12.23 -12.33 -5.78
N ALA A 31 12.86 -11.26 -6.28
CA ALA A 31 12.29 -10.40 -7.31
C ALA A 31 11.77 -11.18 -8.52
N LYS A 32 12.48 -12.24 -8.95
CA LYS A 32 12.04 -13.13 -10.02
C LYS A 32 10.69 -13.79 -9.71
N LYS A 33 10.51 -14.32 -8.49
CA LYS A 33 9.26 -14.99 -8.09
C LYS A 33 8.08 -14.02 -8.10
N VAL A 34 8.30 -12.80 -7.62
CA VAL A 34 7.28 -11.74 -7.66
C VAL A 34 6.95 -11.38 -9.11
N TYR A 35 7.96 -11.21 -9.97
CA TYR A 35 7.77 -10.92 -11.38
C TYR A 35 6.99 -12.02 -12.10
N ASP A 36 7.35 -13.29 -11.90
CA ASP A 36 6.68 -14.43 -12.52
C ASP A 36 5.19 -14.46 -12.11
N GLN A 37 4.89 -14.23 -10.83
CA GLN A 37 3.51 -14.19 -10.31
C GLN A 37 2.70 -13.02 -10.88
N LEU A 38 3.29 -11.83 -10.99
CA LEU A 38 2.63 -10.68 -11.61
C LEU A 38 2.39 -10.88 -13.11
N GLN A 39 3.32 -11.54 -13.80
CA GLN A 39 3.17 -11.87 -15.22
C GLN A 39 2.08 -12.92 -15.43
N GLU A 40 1.97 -13.91 -14.57
CA GLU A 40 0.87 -14.87 -14.59
C GLU A 40 -0.48 -14.15 -14.44
N TRP A 41 -0.63 -13.28 -13.44
CA TRP A 41 -1.85 -12.49 -13.28
C TRP A 41 -2.15 -11.61 -14.49
N LYS A 42 -1.14 -11.00 -15.10
CA LYS A 42 -1.30 -10.23 -16.34
C LYS A 42 -1.84 -11.10 -17.48
N ILE A 43 -1.31 -12.31 -17.64
CA ILE A 43 -1.79 -13.26 -18.66
C ILE A 43 -3.25 -13.64 -18.38
N ILE A 44 -3.58 -13.95 -17.13
CA ILE A 44 -4.95 -14.31 -16.72
C ILE A 44 -5.94 -13.16 -16.99
N LEU A 45 -5.58 -11.93 -16.64
CA LEU A 45 -6.44 -10.77 -16.84
C LEU A 45 -6.68 -10.47 -18.33
N ASN A 46 -5.66 -10.68 -19.15
CA ASN A 46 -5.72 -10.44 -20.60
C ASN A 46 -6.28 -11.61 -21.40
N GLY A 47 -6.23 -12.84 -20.88
CA GLY A 47 -6.67 -14.06 -21.58
C GLY A 47 -8.18 -14.17 -21.70
N GLU A 48 -8.65 -14.81 -22.76
CA GLU A 48 -10.07 -15.10 -22.94
C GLU A 48 -10.53 -16.27 -22.04
N HIS A 49 -11.79 -16.30 -21.63
CA HIS A 49 -12.30 -17.27 -20.65
C HIS A 49 -12.24 -18.73 -21.14
N ASN A 50 -12.26 -18.94 -22.45
CA ASN A 50 -12.09 -20.23 -23.14
C ASN A 50 -10.64 -20.77 -23.08
N GLU A 51 -9.65 -19.92 -22.84
CA GLU A 51 -8.22 -20.27 -22.77
C GLU A 51 -7.73 -20.48 -21.34
N LEU A 52 -8.53 -20.07 -20.35
CA LEU A 52 -8.19 -20.14 -18.93
C LEU A 52 -8.77 -21.41 -18.29
N ASN A 53 -8.01 -21.97 -17.34
CA ASN A 53 -8.53 -23.03 -16.48
C ASN A 53 -9.45 -22.45 -15.39
N GLU A 54 -10.20 -23.32 -14.70
CA GLU A 54 -11.15 -22.91 -13.66
C GLU A 54 -10.53 -22.09 -12.52
N GLU A 55 -9.27 -22.36 -12.15
CA GLU A 55 -8.57 -21.60 -11.10
C GLU A 55 -8.20 -20.20 -11.57
N GLN A 56 -7.70 -20.08 -12.80
CA GLN A 56 -7.38 -18.81 -13.43
C GLN A 56 -8.62 -17.95 -13.61
N ILE A 57 -9.75 -18.55 -13.98
CA ILE A 57 -11.06 -17.88 -14.04
C ILE A 57 -11.44 -17.32 -12.67
N LYS A 58 -11.29 -18.11 -11.58
CA LYS A 58 -11.57 -17.63 -10.21
C LYS A 58 -10.69 -16.44 -9.84
N ILE A 59 -9.40 -16.48 -10.19
CA ILE A 59 -8.48 -15.37 -9.96
C ILE A 59 -8.94 -14.14 -10.75
N LYS A 60 -9.25 -14.29 -12.04
CA LYS A 60 -9.75 -13.21 -12.90
C LYS A 60 -11.00 -12.56 -12.31
N ASN A 61 -11.98 -13.36 -11.90
CA ASN A 61 -13.22 -12.88 -11.31
C ASN A 61 -12.98 -12.10 -10.02
N LYS A 62 -12.10 -12.57 -9.12
CA LYS A 62 -11.73 -11.82 -7.91
C LYS A 62 -11.19 -10.41 -8.22
N PHE A 63 -10.36 -10.29 -9.26
CA PHE A 63 -9.85 -8.98 -9.68
C PHE A 63 -10.94 -8.10 -10.29
N LEU A 64 -11.82 -8.65 -11.12
CA LEU A 64 -12.95 -7.92 -11.70
C LEU A 64 -13.95 -7.45 -10.64
N GLU A 65 -14.32 -8.31 -9.69
CA GLU A 65 -15.18 -7.97 -8.55
C GLU A 65 -14.56 -6.86 -7.69
N ALA A 66 -13.24 -6.92 -7.45
CA ALA A 66 -12.54 -5.87 -6.73
C ALA A 66 -12.61 -4.53 -7.48
N ASP A 67 -12.45 -4.54 -8.81
CA ASP A 67 -12.52 -3.35 -9.66
C ASP A 67 -13.93 -2.73 -9.69
N GLU A 68 -15.00 -3.54 -9.65
CA GLU A 68 -16.39 -3.06 -9.59
C GLU A 68 -16.73 -2.32 -8.29
N ILE A 69 -16.04 -2.63 -7.19
CA ILE A 69 -16.26 -1.98 -5.89
C ILE A 69 -15.57 -0.61 -5.83
N ILE A 70 -14.51 -0.38 -6.62
CA ILE A 70 -13.71 0.86 -6.59
C ILE A 70 -14.56 2.15 -6.73
N PRO A 71 -15.49 2.25 -7.70
CA PRO A 71 -16.33 3.44 -7.86
C PRO A 71 -17.21 3.73 -6.63
N THR A 72 -17.74 2.68 -5.99
CA THR A 72 -18.65 2.82 -4.84
C THR A 72 -17.93 3.33 -3.59
N LEU A 73 -16.71 2.85 -3.35
CA LEU A 73 -15.86 3.31 -2.24
C LEU A 73 -15.37 4.74 -2.45
N SER A 74 -14.98 5.09 -3.67
CA SER A 74 -14.53 6.45 -4.01
C SER A 74 -15.64 7.48 -3.76
N THR A 75 -16.88 7.15 -4.16
CA THR A 75 -18.05 8.02 -3.93
C THR A 75 -18.40 8.16 -2.45
N THR A 76 -18.23 7.10 -1.67
CA THR A 76 -18.51 7.11 -0.22
C THR A 76 -17.44 7.88 0.56
N LEU A 77 -16.17 7.73 0.19
CA LEU A 77 -15.07 8.49 0.78
C LEU A 77 -15.20 9.98 0.47
N GLN A 78 -15.59 10.35 -0.76
CA GLN A 78 -15.87 11.75 -1.12
C GLN A 78 -16.94 12.36 -0.20
N LYS A 79 -18.05 11.63 0.03
CA LYS A 79 -19.12 12.08 0.95
C LYS A 79 -18.66 12.22 2.40
N GLN A 80 -17.71 11.40 2.86
CA GLN A 80 -17.14 11.51 4.20
C GLN A 80 -16.07 12.62 4.32
N GLN A 81 -15.35 12.93 3.23
CA GLN A 81 -14.42 14.05 3.14
C GLN A 81 -15.15 15.39 3.27
N ASP A 82 -16.33 15.51 2.65
CA ASP A 82 -17.22 16.68 2.77
C ASP A 82 -17.73 16.89 4.22
N THR A 83 -17.62 15.88 5.09
CA THR A 83 -17.98 15.98 6.51
C THR A 83 -16.79 16.29 7.44
N MET A 84 -15.55 16.30 6.93
CA MET A 84 -14.30 16.47 7.70
C MET A 84 -13.61 17.82 7.44
N HIS A 85 -14.37 18.92 7.43
CA HIS A 85 -13.79 20.28 7.43
C HIS A 85 -13.66 20.91 8.83
N ILE A 86 -13.89 20.16 9.92
CA ILE A 86 -13.77 20.69 11.30
C ILE A 86 -12.33 20.58 11.86
N CYS A 87 -11.39 19.93 11.17
CA CYS A 87 -10.02 19.77 11.68
C CYS A 87 -9.01 20.83 11.18
N GLN A 88 -9.44 21.87 10.46
CA GLN A 88 -8.53 22.90 9.91
C GLN A 88 -8.24 24.10 10.84
N SER A 89 -8.52 24.01 12.15
CA SER A 89 -8.32 25.17 13.05
C SER A 89 -7.66 24.89 14.40
N ILE A 90 -7.00 23.74 14.60
CA ILE A 90 -6.27 23.51 15.86
C ILE A 90 -4.76 23.67 15.62
N ASN A 91 -4.29 24.85 16.03
CA ASN A 91 -2.94 25.19 16.51
C ASN A 91 -1.83 25.50 15.50
N GLU A 92 -2.02 26.58 14.74
CA GLU A 92 -0.92 27.45 14.28
C GLU A 92 -0.32 28.30 15.43
N LEU A 93 -0.65 28.01 16.70
CA LEU A 93 -0.29 28.84 17.86
C LEU A 93 0.63 28.18 18.90
N ASP A 94 1.18 26.99 18.67
CA ASP A 94 1.94 26.27 19.72
C ASP A 94 3.36 25.83 19.35
N ILE A 95 3.95 26.42 18.30
CA ILE A 95 5.36 26.17 17.92
C ILE A 95 6.30 27.25 18.49
N SER A 96 5.77 28.33 19.10
CA SER A 96 6.61 29.40 19.66
C SER A 96 7.27 29.07 21.01
N GLU A 97 6.94 27.95 21.65
CA GLU A 97 7.50 27.60 22.97
C GLU A 97 8.54 26.45 22.98
N THR A 98 8.76 25.73 21.88
CA THR A 98 9.70 24.58 21.87
C THR A 98 11.10 24.88 21.35
N SER A 99 11.38 26.10 20.87
CA SER A 99 12.72 26.50 20.38
C SER A 99 13.73 26.87 21.48
N LYS A 100 13.40 26.68 22.77
CA LYS A 100 14.32 26.97 23.88
C LYS A 100 14.95 25.73 24.55
N LEU A 101 14.72 24.53 24.03
CA LEU A 101 15.19 23.27 24.67
C LEU A 101 16.15 22.44 23.81
N THR A 102 16.49 22.87 22.60
CA THR A 102 17.33 22.08 21.66
C THR A 102 18.82 22.43 21.70
N ASP A 103 19.26 23.47 22.43
CA ASP A 103 20.67 23.88 22.47
C ASP A 103 21.53 23.12 23.50
N ALA A 104 21.02 22.04 24.12
CA ALA A 104 21.68 21.41 25.27
C ALA A 104 21.98 19.90 25.16
N MET A 105 21.72 19.21 24.03
CA MET A 105 21.92 17.75 23.96
C MET A 105 22.80 17.23 22.81
N ASP A 106 23.49 18.11 22.07
CA ASP A 106 24.33 17.73 20.92
C ASP A 106 25.78 17.35 21.29
N SER A 107 26.00 16.65 22.41
CA SER A 107 27.38 16.25 22.81
C SER A 107 27.61 14.83 23.28
N GLU A 108 26.64 13.90 23.21
CA GLU A 108 26.95 12.50 23.57
C GLU A 108 26.23 11.45 22.72
N ILE A 109 26.62 11.27 21.44
CA ILE A 109 26.60 9.94 20.80
C ILE A 109 27.82 9.80 19.88
N ILE A 110 28.94 9.34 20.45
CA ILE A 110 30.09 8.82 19.71
C ILE A 110 30.02 7.28 19.77
N ASN A 111 30.23 6.66 18.60
CA ASN A 111 30.62 5.25 18.33
C ASN A 111 29.53 4.25 17.93
N PHE A 112 29.30 4.15 16.61
CA PHE A 112 28.91 2.89 15.99
C PHE A 112 30.17 2.21 15.41
N LYS A 113 30.66 1.17 16.09
CA LYS A 113 31.67 0.24 15.53
C LYS A 113 30.91 -0.87 14.82
N LEU A 114 31.07 -0.98 13.50
CA LEU A 114 30.52 -2.08 12.70
C LEU A 114 31.43 -3.33 12.82
N PRO A 115 30.89 -4.56 12.89
CA PRO A 115 31.67 -5.80 12.84
C PRO A 115 32.34 -6.05 11.49
#